data_AF-S4RAG0-F1
#
_entry.id   AF-S4RAG0-F1
#
_cell.length_a   1.000
_cell.length_b   1.000
_cell.length_c   1.000
_cell.angle_alpha   90.00
_cell.angle_beta   90.00
_cell.angle_gamma   90.00
#
_symmetry.space_group_name_H-M   'P 1'
#
loop_
_entity.id
_entity.type
_entity.pdbx_description
1 polymer ?
#
loop_
_entity_poly.entity_id
_entity_poly.type
_entity_poly.pdbx_seq_one_letter_code
_entity_poly.pdbx_strand_id
1 'polypeptide(L)'
;RSQAGTDGERIGNCPFSQRLFMLLCLKKAEFKIVLVDPRRKPASLAKLAPGTQPPFLTYNGGVKTDTIKIEEFLEDVLCPPR
;
A
#
# COMPACT_ATOMS: atom_id res chain seq x y z
N ARG A 1 16.24 1.03 7.55
CA ARG A 1 15.26 2.14 7.67
C ARG A 1 15.07 2.74 6.29
N SER A 2 14.10 2.26 5.52
CA SER A 2 13.88 2.72 4.14
C SER A 2 12.43 3.18 4.03
N GLN A 3 12.20 4.36 4.59
CA GLN A 3 10.94 5.10 4.51
C GLN A 3 10.86 5.74 3.10
N ALA A 4 9.74 6.40 2.79
CA ALA A 4 9.59 7.20 1.56
C ALA A 4 10.89 7.96 1.21
N GLY A 5 11.15 8.20 -0.08
CA GLY A 5 12.27 9.04 -0.48
C GLY A 5 12.28 10.30 0.40
N THR A 6 13.45 10.75 0.84
CA THR A 6 13.64 11.70 1.95
C THR A 6 12.79 12.97 1.89
N ASP A 7 12.25 13.26 0.71
CA ASP A 7 11.49 14.44 0.34
C ASP A 7 9.97 14.22 0.47
N GLY A 8 9.52 13.00 0.81
CA GLY A 8 8.10 12.63 0.91
C GLY A 8 7.37 12.45 -0.43
N GLU A 9 7.99 12.88 -1.53
CA GLU A 9 7.42 12.86 -2.88
C GLU A 9 7.95 11.72 -3.76
N ARG A 10 9.04 11.07 -3.34
CA ARG A 10 9.70 10.02 -4.11
C ARG A 10 9.39 8.63 -3.55
N ILE A 11 9.23 7.67 -4.45
CA ILE A 11 9.09 6.25 -4.09
C ILE A 11 10.34 5.84 -3.31
N GLY A 12 10.15 5.44 -2.05
CA GLY A 12 11.23 4.95 -1.20
C GLY A 12 11.64 3.53 -1.58
N ASN A 13 12.85 3.12 -1.16
CA ASN A 13 13.36 1.77 -1.42
C ASN A 13 12.78 0.75 -0.43
N CYS A 14 11.48 0.45 -0.58
CA CYS A 14 10.77 -0.56 0.20
C CYS A 14 10.41 -1.75 -0.69
N PRO A 15 11.06 -2.93 -0.53
CA PRO A 15 10.81 -4.09 -1.39
C PRO A 15 9.37 -4.60 -1.29
N PHE A 16 8.73 -4.48 -0.13
CA PHE A 16 7.32 -4.88 0.07
C PHE A 16 6.35 -3.97 -0.69
N SER A 17 6.54 -2.64 -0.62
CA SER A 17 5.73 -1.69 -1.38
C SER A 17 5.91 -1.87 -2.88
N GLN A 18 7.15 -2.13 -3.33
CA GLN A 18 7.44 -2.38 -4.74
C GLN A 18 6.74 -3.66 -5.24
N ARG A 19 6.77 -4.74 -4.45
CA ARG A 19 6.08 -6.00 -4.77
C ARG A 19 4.58 -5.80 -4.96
N LEU A 20 3.92 -5.12 -4.02
CA LEU A 20 2.48 -4.82 -4.13
C LEU A 20 2.15 -3.91 -5.32
N PHE A 21 3.00 -2.91 -5.58
CA PHE A 21 2.84 -2.03 -6.74
C PHE A 21 2.93 -2.82 -8.05
N MET A 22 3.90 -3.72 -8.19
CA MET A 22 4.01 -4.58 -9.36
C MET A 22 2.77 -5.47 -9.52
N LEU A 23 2.25 -6.06 -8.43
CA LEU A 23 1.06 -6.90 -8.48
C LEU A 23 -0.17 -6.12 -8.97
N LEU A 24 -0.41 -4.93 -8.42
CA LEU A 24 -1.50 -4.05 -8.84
C LEU A 24 -1.40 -3.64 -10.32
N CYS A 25 -0.18 -3.33 -10.79
CA CYS A 25 0.09 -3.03 -12.20
C CYS A 25 -0.20 -4.23 -13.12
N LEU A 26 0.25 -5.43 -12.74
CA LEU A 26 0.02 -6.66 -13.53
C LEU A 26 -1.46 -7.00 -13.65
N LYS A 27 -2.24 -6.75 -12.58
CA LYS A 27 -3.69 -6.96 -12.56
C LYS A 27 -4.48 -5.90 -13.33
N LYS A 28 -3.82 -4.84 -13.85
CA LYS A 28 -4.45 -3.71 -14.56
C LYS A 28 -5.61 -3.06 -13.78
N ALA A 29 -5.55 -3.11 -12.45
CA ALA A 29 -6.55 -2.47 -11.60
C ALA A 29 -6.36 -0.95 -11.60
N GLU A 30 -7.44 -0.20 -11.41
CA GLU A 30 -7.34 1.23 -11.10
C GLU A 30 -7.03 1.39 -9.62
N PHE A 31 -5.91 2.05 -9.29
CA PHE A 31 -5.49 2.26 -7.92
C PHE A 31 -4.78 3.60 -7.74
N LYS A 32 -4.77 4.10 -6.49
CA LYS A 32 -4.07 5.31 -6.10
C LYS A 32 -2.90 4.97 -5.18
N ILE A 33 -1.71 5.45 -5.52
CA ILE A 33 -0.55 5.39 -4.64
C ILE A 33 -0.57 6.61 -3.72
N VAL A 34 -0.44 6.38 -2.42
CA VAL A 34 -0.24 7.44 -1.43
C VAL A 34 1.14 7.23 -0.81
N LEU A 35 2.07 8.13 -1.12
CA LEU A 35 3.35 8.16 -0.44
C LEU A 35 3.14 8.76 0.94
N VAL A 36 3.62 8.06 1.95
CA VAL A 36 3.52 8.50 3.34
C VAL A 36 4.93 8.80 3.81
N ASP A 37 5.14 10.01 4.34
CA ASP A 37 6.29 10.27 5.21
C ASP A 37 5.95 9.73 6.62
N PRO A 38 6.54 8.61 7.03
CA PRO A 38 6.32 8.05 8.36
C PRO A 38 6.86 8.92 9.51
N ARG A 39 7.66 9.96 9.25
CA ARG A 39 8.04 10.98 10.25
C ARG A 39 6.97 12.05 10.39
N ARG A 40 6.16 12.28 9.35
CA ARG A 40 5.09 13.28 9.29
C ARG A 40 3.80 12.62 8.84
N LYS A 41 3.24 11.74 9.69
CA LYS A 41 1.98 11.05 9.40
C LYS A 41 0.82 12.07 9.39
N PRO A 42 0.11 12.25 8.27
CA PRO A 42 -1.06 13.13 8.25
C PRO A 42 -2.18 12.56 9.13
N ALA A 43 -2.95 13.44 9.78
CA ALA A 43 -3.99 13.06 10.74
C ALA A 43 -5.08 12.15 10.12
N SER A 44 -5.37 12.33 8.83
CA SER A 44 -6.29 11.47 8.06
C SER A 44 -5.80 10.02 7.99
N LEU A 45 -4.48 9.82 7.82
CA LEU A 45 -3.88 8.48 7.81
C LEU A 45 -3.94 7.83 9.18
N ALA A 46 -3.67 8.60 10.24
CA ALA A 46 -3.72 8.10 11.62
C ALA A 46 -5.12 7.61 12.00
N LYS A 47 -6.18 8.24 11.49
CA LYS A 47 -7.57 7.79 11.68
C LYS A 47 -7.89 6.52 10.88
N LEU A 48 -7.38 6.43 9.65
CA LEU A 48 -7.63 5.28 8.78
C LEU A 48 -6.90 4.03 9.26
N ALA A 49 -5.64 4.20 9.69
CA ALA A 49 -4.75 3.10 10.02
C ALA A 49 -3.81 3.49 11.19
N PRO A 50 -4.32 3.50 12.43
CA PRO A 50 -3.53 3.92 13.60
C PRO A 50 -2.37 2.95 13.85
N GLY A 51 -1.16 3.49 14.00
CA GLY A 51 0.02 2.68 14.33
C GLY A 51 0.56 1.80 13.19
N THR A 52 -0.09 1.78 12.03
CA THR A 52 0.33 0.91 10.93
C THR A 52 1.62 1.42 10.29
N GLN A 53 2.45 0.46 9.87
CA GLN A 53 3.64 0.73 9.07
C GLN A 53 3.33 0.41 7.61
N PRO A 54 3.84 1.18 6.65
CA PRO A 54 3.72 0.84 5.24
C PRO A 54 4.50 -0.46 4.91
N PRO A 55 4.04 -1.24 3.92
CA PRO A 55 2.86 -1.00 3.11
C PRO A 55 1.54 -1.40 3.79
N PHE A 56 0.46 -0.71 3.44
CA PHE A 56 -0.93 -1.11 3.76
C PHE A 56 -1.82 -0.77 2.57
N LEU A 57 -2.92 -1.50 2.42
CA LEU A 57 -3.92 -1.33 1.37
C LEU A 57 -5.25 -0.92 1.99
N THR A 58 -5.92 0.05 1.38
CA THR A 58 -7.31 0.40 1.70
C THR A 58 -8.21 0.00 0.56
N TYR A 59 -9.25 -0.79 0.84
CA TYR A 59 -10.23 -1.24 -0.14
C TYR A 59 -11.63 -1.23 0.46
N ASN A 60 -12.59 -0.54 -0.18
CA ASN A 60 -13.98 -0.40 0.30
C ASN A 60 -14.09 -0.01 1.78
N GLY A 61 -13.25 0.92 2.24
CA GLY A 61 -13.22 1.38 3.64
C GLY A 61 -12.52 0.44 4.62
N GLY A 62 -12.18 -0.79 4.21
CA GLY A 62 -11.37 -1.71 5.00
C GLY A 62 -9.87 -1.46 4.82
N VAL A 63 -9.10 -1.62 5.91
CA VAL A 63 -7.64 -1.50 5.90
C VAL A 63 -7.00 -2.87 6.08
N LYS A 64 -6.02 -3.17 5.23
CA LYS A 64 -5.19 -4.38 5.29
C LYS A 64 -3.74 -3.96 5.46
N THR A 65 -3.04 -4.54 6.43
CA THR A 65 -1.68 -4.12 6.84
C THR A 65 -0.64 -5.21 6.69
N ASP A 66 -1.08 -6.45 6.49
CA ASP A 66 -0.21 -7.61 6.30
C ASP A 66 0.02 -7.80 4.80
N THR A 67 1.28 -7.70 4.37
CA THR A 67 1.67 -7.80 2.96
C THR A 67 1.18 -9.11 2.33
N ILE A 68 1.29 -10.24 3.04
CA ILE A 68 0.90 -11.55 2.51
C ILE A 68 -0.61 -11.59 2.30
N LYS A 69 -1.39 -11.13 3.29
CA LYS A 69 -2.85 -11.06 3.17
C LYS A 69 -3.32 -10.08 2.10
N ILE A 70 -2.56 -9.01 1.86
CA ILE A 70 -2.84 -8.08 0.76
C ILE A 70 -2.62 -8.79 -0.57
N GLU A 71 -1.53 -9.56 -0.73
CA GLU A 71 -1.27 -10.33 -1.95
C GLU A 71 -2.37 -11.36 -2.21
N GLU A 72 -2.74 -12.15 -1.20
CA GLU A 72 -3.84 -13.12 -1.31
C GLU A 72 -5.15 -12.44 -1.71
N PHE A 73 -5.47 -11.31 -1.09
CA PHE A 73 -6.66 -10.53 -1.41
C PHE A 73 -6.65 -9.99 -2.85
N LEU A 74 -5.52 -9.45 -3.30
CA LEU A 74 -5.39 -8.93 -4.67
C LEU A 74 -5.42 -10.06 -5.69
N GLU A 75 -4.94 -11.25 -5.34
CA GLU A 75 -5.05 -12.43 -6.19
C GLU A 75 -6.52 -12.88 -6.33
N ASP A 76 -7.26 -12.93 -5.23
CA ASP A 76 -8.66 -13.35 -5.21
C ASP A 76 -9.61 -12.34 -5.88
N VAL A 77 -9.49 -11.05 -5.54
CA VAL A 77 -10.41 -10.01 -6.05
C VAL A 77 -10.14 -9.60 -7.49
N LEU A 78 -8.87 -9.69 -7.94
CA LEU A 78 -8.47 -9.22 -9.28
C LEU A 78 -8.15 -10.36 -10.24
N CYS A 79 -8.38 -11.62 -9.87
CA CYS A 79 -8.40 -12.69 -10.86
C CYS A 79 -9.57 -12.46 -11.83
N PRO A 80 -9.34 -12.56 -13.15
CA PRO A 80 -10.46 -12.60 -14.08
C PRO A 80 -11.37 -13.79 -13.71
N PRO A 81 -12.70 -13.66 -13.82
CA PRO A 81 -13.58 -14.81 -13.69
C PRO A 81 -13.10 -15.89 -14.67
N ARG A 82 -12.94 -17.12 -14.18
CA ARG A 82 -12.51 -18.27 -14.99
C ARG A 82 -13.45 -18.52 -16.17
#